data_AF-A0A8H4EVM8-F1
#
_entry.id   AF-A0A8H4EVM8-F1
#
_cell.length_a   1.000
_cell.length_b   1.000
_cell.length_c   1.000
_cell.angle_alpha   90.00
_cell.angle_beta   90.00
_cell.angle_gamma   90.00
#
_symmetry.space_group_name_H-M   'P 1'
#
loop_
_entity.id
_entity.type
_entity.pdbx_description
1 polymer ?
#
loop_
_entity_poly.entity_id
_entity_poly.type
_entity_poly.pdbx_seq_one_letter_code
_entity_poly.pdbx_strand_id
1 'polypeptide(L)'
;MALPTAWDVNDNSTHLSVDENGLRVNYIGCDENIKDAVIRADNPVPLECELFYFETDIIKEGIIAIGFSSNFDKINKMPGCEPDSWGYHSDDGDFFNCAIINEPYGPTFTTGDTIGCCLNFINKTAFFTKNGVNLGIALRDLKNKLYPCIGLRGGSIETNFGHKKFKYAALTDDDISDVYRAETYFILNKYDESHEEVSNLLKIDETNAWAVEASNVIVNQR
;
A
#
# COMPACT_ATOMS: atom_id res chain seq x y z
N MET A 1 -6.61 -17.44 -6.20
CA MET A 1 -5.20 -17.27 -6.62
C MET A 1 -4.30 -17.31 -5.38
N ALA A 2 -2.99 -17.51 -5.53
CA ALA A 2 -2.06 -17.44 -4.40
C ALA A 2 -1.82 -15.99 -3.98
N LEU A 3 -1.59 -15.76 -2.68
CA LEU A 3 -1.21 -14.44 -2.15
C LEU A 3 0.25 -14.14 -2.48
N PRO A 4 0.64 -12.86 -2.59
CA PRO A 4 2.04 -12.48 -2.60
C PRO A 4 2.70 -12.88 -1.27
N THR A 5 3.77 -13.67 -1.34
CA THR A 5 4.48 -14.14 -0.12
C THR A 5 5.98 -13.87 -0.13
N ALA A 6 6.53 -13.57 -1.29
CA ALA A 6 7.94 -13.29 -1.51
C ALA A 6 8.12 -12.44 -2.78
N TRP A 7 9.33 -11.92 -2.96
CA TRP A 7 9.78 -11.30 -4.20
C TRP A 7 10.07 -12.37 -5.26
N ASP A 8 9.72 -12.10 -6.52
CA ASP A 8 9.98 -13.02 -7.64
C ASP A 8 11.46 -13.03 -8.02
N VAL A 9 12.14 -14.11 -7.64
CA VAL A 9 13.57 -14.32 -7.92
C VAL A 9 13.87 -14.56 -9.40
N ASN A 10 12.85 -14.85 -10.22
CA ASN A 10 13.00 -15.05 -11.67
C ASN A 10 12.65 -13.79 -12.47
N ASP A 11 11.92 -12.85 -11.88
CA ASP A 11 11.46 -11.61 -12.50
C ASP A 11 12.01 -10.37 -11.77
N ASN A 12 13.33 -10.20 -11.83
CA ASN A 12 14.00 -9.05 -11.25
C ASN A 12 15.14 -8.52 -12.13
N SER A 13 15.54 -7.27 -11.86
CA SER A 13 16.70 -6.65 -12.48
C SER A 13 17.99 -7.38 -12.12
N THR A 14 18.91 -7.51 -13.09
CA THR A 14 20.25 -8.10 -12.90
C THR A 14 21.13 -7.35 -11.88
N HIS A 15 20.67 -6.18 -11.43
CA HIS A 15 21.32 -5.37 -10.41
C HIS A 15 20.81 -5.66 -9.00
N LEU A 16 20.00 -6.70 -8.82
CA LEU A 16 19.51 -7.16 -7.52
C LEU A 16 20.06 -8.54 -7.19
N SER A 17 20.29 -8.75 -5.90
CA SER A 17 20.41 -10.08 -5.31
C SER A 17 19.25 -10.26 -4.33
N VAL A 18 18.64 -11.43 -4.36
CA VAL A 18 17.51 -11.79 -3.49
C VAL A 18 17.94 -13.00 -2.67
N ASP A 19 17.59 -13.03 -1.38
CA ASP A 19 17.87 -14.17 -0.52
C ASP A 19 17.01 -15.41 -0.87
N GLU A 20 17.34 -16.55 -0.26
CA GLU A 20 16.66 -17.82 -0.54
C GLU A 20 15.16 -17.80 -0.19
N ASN A 21 14.76 -16.96 0.77
CA ASN A 21 13.36 -16.82 1.17
C ASN A 21 12.59 -15.80 0.31
N GLY A 22 13.28 -15.07 -0.58
CA GLY A 22 12.66 -14.04 -1.39
C GLY A 22 12.21 -12.82 -0.60
N LEU A 23 12.73 -12.57 0.61
CA LEU A 23 12.30 -11.46 1.47
C LEU A 23 13.30 -10.31 1.51
N ARG A 24 14.60 -10.63 1.38
CA ARG A 24 15.67 -9.64 1.44
C ARG A 24 16.22 -9.36 0.05
N VAL A 25 16.24 -8.09 -0.31
CA VAL A 25 16.72 -7.60 -1.60
C VAL A 25 17.87 -6.63 -1.39
N ASN A 26 19.00 -6.89 -2.04
CA ASN A 26 20.16 -6.00 -2.01
C ASN A 26 20.49 -5.52 -3.41
N TYR A 27 20.77 -4.22 -3.53
CA TYR A 27 21.34 -3.68 -4.74
C TYR A 27 22.80 -4.11 -4.90
N ILE A 28 23.14 -4.65 -6.07
CA ILE A 28 24.49 -5.16 -6.41
C ILE A 28 25.07 -4.50 -7.68
N GLY A 29 24.44 -3.43 -8.20
CA GLY A 29 24.98 -2.65 -9.30
C GLY A 29 26.24 -1.86 -8.91
N CYS A 30 27.11 -1.58 -9.87
CA CYS A 30 28.34 -0.81 -9.66
C CYS A 30 28.07 0.70 -9.53
N ASP A 31 28.80 1.36 -8.64
CA ASP A 31 28.66 2.79 -8.32
C ASP A 31 28.90 3.73 -9.52
N GLU A 32 29.69 3.32 -10.50
CA GLU A 32 29.99 4.14 -11.69
C GLU A 32 28.80 4.30 -12.65
N ASN A 33 27.77 3.44 -12.54
CA ASN A 33 26.56 3.47 -13.37
C ASN A 33 25.35 3.00 -12.56
N ILE A 34 24.97 3.76 -11.52
CA ILE A 34 23.77 3.48 -10.74
C ILE A 34 22.55 3.49 -11.67
N LYS A 35 21.90 2.33 -11.79
CA LYS A 35 20.68 2.11 -12.57
C LYS A 35 19.52 1.74 -11.67
N ASP A 36 18.32 1.98 -12.18
CA ASP A 36 17.08 1.45 -11.60
C ASP A 36 17.13 -0.07 -11.57
N ALA A 37 16.83 -0.63 -10.41
CA ALA A 37 16.72 -2.06 -10.22
C ALA A 37 15.40 -2.34 -9.51
N VAL A 38 14.54 -3.12 -10.16
CA VAL A 38 13.15 -3.28 -9.75
C VAL A 38 12.83 -4.75 -9.60
N ILE A 39 11.95 -5.05 -8.64
CA ILE A 39 11.45 -6.39 -8.37
C ILE A 39 9.98 -6.34 -7.97
N ARG A 40 9.22 -7.34 -8.41
CA ARG A 40 7.81 -7.54 -8.08
C ARG A 40 7.64 -8.75 -7.18
N ALA A 41 6.52 -8.82 -6.47
CA ALA A 41 6.16 -10.02 -5.73
C ALA A 41 5.87 -11.20 -6.69
N ASP A 42 5.99 -12.41 -6.16
CA ASP A 42 5.74 -13.69 -6.84
C ASP A 42 4.31 -13.85 -7.39
N ASN A 43 3.34 -13.16 -6.79
CA ASN A 43 1.95 -13.19 -7.18
C ASN A 43 1.34 -11.77 -7.16
N PRO A 44 0.29 -11.53 -7.97
CA PRO A 44 -0.54 -10.35 -7.77
C PRO A 44 -1.36 -10.54 -6.49
N VAL A 45 -1.80 -9.43 -5.91
CA VAL A 45 -2.82 -9.47 -4.88
C VAL A 45 -4.11 -10.06 -5.48
N PRO A 46 -4.65 -11.16 -4.91
CA PRO A 46 -5.91 -11.74 -5.33
C PRO A 46 -7.05 -10.73 -5.19
N LEU A 47 -7.99 -10.72 -6.13
CA LEU A 47 -9.13 -9.79 -6.12
C LEU A 47 -10.08 -10.05 -4.95
N GLU A 48 -10.05 -11.26 -4.40
CA GLU A 48 -10.80 -11.66 -3.21
C GLU A 48 -10.20 -11.08 -1.92
N CYS A 49 -9.00 -10.51 -2.00
CA CYS A 49 -8.37 -9.82 -0.89
C CYS A 49 -8.94 -8.40 -0.80
N GLU A 50 -9.79 -8.16 0.18
CA GLU A 50 -10.38 -6.84 0.44
C GLU A 50 -9.33 -5.81 0.84
N LEU A 51 -8.34 -6.26 1.60
CA LEU A 51 -7.24 -5.45 2.11
C LEU A 51 -5.94 -6.25 2.06
N PHE A 52 -4.92 -5.70 1.42
CA PHE A 52 -3.58 -6.29 1.39
C PHE A 52 -2.56 -5.30 1.96
N TYR A 53 -1.73 -5.77 2.88
CA TYR A 53 -0.74 -4.95 3.56
C TYR A 53 0.60 -5.67 3.66
N PHE A 54 1.69 -4.95 3.39
CA PHE A 54 3.05 -5.43 3.59
C PHE A 54 3.92 -4.31 4.17
N GLU A 55 4.98 -4.69 4.88
CA GLU A 55 5.97 -3.75 5.43
C GLU A 55 7.35 -4.04 4.88
N THR A 56 8.09 -2.98 4.59
CA THR A 56 9.47 -3.05 4.11
C THR A 56 10.38 -2.33 5.09
N ASP A 57 11.31 -3.07 5.69
CA ASP A 57 12.36 -2.55 6.54
C ASP A 57 13.52 -2.05 5.67
N ILE A 58 13.97 -0.81 5.90
CA ILE A 58 15.12 -0.25 5.20
C ILE A 58 16.40 -0.69 5.94
N ILE A 59 17.13 -1.63 5.35
CA ILE A 59 18.33 -2.21 5.97
C ILE A 59 19.57 -1.37 5.69
N LYS A 60 19.64 -0.77 4.49
CA LYS A 60 20.68 0.17 4.08
C LYS A 60 20.07 1.20 3.16
N GLU A 61 20.37 2.47 3.42
CA GLU A 61 19.90 3.58 2.60
C GLU A 61 20.41 3.55 1.16
N GLY A 62 19.64 4.20 0.30
CA GLY A 62 19.78 4.38 -1.14
C GLY A 62 18.57 5.21 -1.60
N ILE A 63 18.38 5.35 -2.92
CA ILE A 63 17.07 5.82 -3.41
C ILE A 63 16.19 4.58 -3.56
N ILE A 64 15.17 4.48 -2.71
CA ILE A 64 14.28 3.33 -2.60
C ILE A 64 12.86 3.83 -2.86
N ALA A 65 12.14 3.11 -3.72
CA ALA A 65 10.73 3.38 -3.97
C ALA A 65 9.90 2.14 -3.63
N ILE A 66 8.84 2.33 -2.87
CA ILE A 66 7.94 1.26 -2.40
C ILE A 66 6.58 1.51 -2.99
N GLY A 67 5.97 0.50 -3.58
CA GLY A 67 4.61 0.63 -4.08
C GLY A 67 4.11 -0.60 -4.81
N PHE A 68 3.46 -0.38 -5.93
CA PHE A 68 2.71 -1.42 -6.63
C PHE A 68 2.52 -1.10 -8.12
N SER A 69 2.24 -2.12 -8.92
CA SER A 69 2.07 -1.99 -10.37
C SER A 69 1.08 -2.99 -10.94
N SER A 70 0.35 -2.61 -12.00
CA SER A 70 -0.49 -3.53 -12.79
C SER A 70 0.16 -4.03 -14.07
N ASN A 71 1.30 -3.45 -14.48
CA ASN A 71 2.01 -3.89 -15.69
C ASN A 71 2.60 -5.29 -15.49
N PHE A 72 2.53 -6.13 -16.52
CA PHE A 72 3.10 -7.49 -16.58
C PHE A 72 4.43 -7.53 -17.33
N ASP A 73 4.71 -6.53 -18.16
CA ASP A 73 5.97 -6.43 -18.88
C ASP A 73 7.12 -6.05 -17.93
N LYS A 74 8.37 -6.17 -18.41
CA LYS A 74 9.57 -5.85 -17.62
C LYS A 74 9.51 -4.41 -17.10
N ILE A 75 9.39 -4.26 -15.78
CA ILE A 75 9.51 -2.96 -15.12
C ILE A 75 10.98 -2.59 -15.07
N ASN A 76 11.34 -1.49 -15.72
CA ASN A 76 12.72 -1.04 -15.81
C ASN A 76 12.97 0.27 -15.07
N LYS A 77 11.93 0.86 -14.45
CA LYS A 77 12.06 2.08 -13.65
C LYS A 77 11.40 1.94 -12.29
N MET A 78 11.82 2.79 -11.37
CA MET A 78 11.29 2.85 -10.01
C MET A 78 9.75 2.89 -10.00
N PRO A 79 9.09 2.23 -9.03
CA PRO A 79 7.66 2.35 -8.80
C PRO A 79 7.14 3.78 -8.95
N GLY A 80 6.10 3.98 -9.75
CA GLY A 80 5.54 5.31 -10.04
C GLY A 80 6.13 6.04 -11.25
N CYS A 81 7.29 5.63 -11.78
CA CYS A 81 7.97 6.32 -12.89
C CYS A 81 7.63 5.79 -14.30
N GLU A 82 6.71 4.83 -14.41
CA GLU A 82 6.16 4.30 -15.66
C GLU A 82 4.63 4.23 -15.55
N PRO A 83 3.91 4.22 -16.69
CA PRO A 83 2.47 3.96 -16.68
C PRO A 83 2.14 2.67 -15.92
N ASP A 84 0.98 2.66 -15.27
CA ASP A 84 0.49 1.49 -14.52
C ASP A 84 1.38 1.07 -13.34
N SER A 85 2.05 2.06 -12.74
CA SER A 85 2.95 1.91 -11.60
C SER A 85 2.80 3.09 -10.64
N TRP A 86 2.91 2.83 -9.34
CA TRP A 86 2.77 3.79 -8.26
C TRP A 86 3.84 3.56 -7.19
N GLY A 87 4.39 4.62 -6.61
CA GLY A 87 5.45 4.47 -5.61
C GLY A 87 5.68 5.68 -4.73
N TYR A 88 6.04 5.42 -3.48
CA TYR A 88 6.50 6.41 -2.50
C TYR A 88 8.02 6.31 -2.38
N HIS A 89 8.71 7.44 -2.59
CA HIS A 89 10.17 7.49 -2.75
C HIS A 89 10.87 8.01 -1.49
N SER A 90 12.05 7.47 -1.23
CA SER A 90 12.78 7.69 0.02
C SER A 90 13.47 9.05 0.10
N ASP A 91 13.92 9.58 -1.02
CA ASP A 91 14.82 10.73 -1.14
C ASP A 91 14.10 12.08 -1.08
N ASP A 92 12.89 12.16 -1.61
CA ASP A 92 12.05 13.35 -1.58
C ASP A 92 10.84 13.20 -0.63
N GLY A 93 10.37 11.96 -0.40
CA GLY A 93 9.14 11.70 0.33
C GLY A 93 7.90 11.85 -0.55
N ASP A 94 8.07 11.94 -1.87
CA ASP A 94 6.99 12.19 -2.81
C ASP A 94 6.32 10.88 -3.23
N PHE A 95 5.06 11.00 -3.64
CA PHE A 95 4.32 9.93 -4.29
C PHE A 95 4.30 10.14 -5.81
N PHE A 96 4.70 9.10 -6.54
CA PHE A 96 4.76 9.07 -7.99
C PHE A 96 3.61 8.25 -8.56
N ASN A 97 2.82 8.86 -9.44
CA ASN A 97 1.63 8.28 -10.05
C ASN A 97 1.79 8.18 -11.58
N CYS A 98 2.12 6.98 -12.08
CA CYS A 98 2.14 6.64 -13.50
C CYS A 98 3.00 7.53 -14.41
N ALA A 99 4.10 8.10 -13.91
CA ALA A 99 4.95 9.10 -14.58
C ALA A 99 4.26 10.45 -14.91
N ILE A 100 3.04 10.67 -14.41
CA ILE A 100 2.25 11.87 -14.71
C ILE A 100 2.46 12.92 -13.63
N ILE A 101 2.49 12.51 -12.36
CA ILE A 101 2.50 13.43 -11.22
C ILE A 101 3.48 12.92 -10.16
N ASN A 102 4.33 13.83 -9.68
CA ASN A 102 5.04 13.76 -8.41
C ASN A 102 4.32 14.77 -7.50
N GLU A 103 3.88 14.33 -6.33
CA GLU A 103 3.30 15.21 -5.32
C GLU A 103 3.95 14.97 -3.96
N PRO A 104 4.17 16.03 -3.16
CA PRO A 104 4.52 15.88 -1.76
C PRO A 104 3.50 15.00 -1.05
N TYR A 105 3.98 13.94 -0.42
CA TYR A 105 3.12 12.95 0.22
C TYR A 105 3.48 12.70 1.68
N GLY A 106 4.70 12.22 1.92
CA GLY A 106 5.17 11.84 3.24
C GLY A 106 6.56 12.42 3.55
N PRO A 107 7.09 12.13 4.75
CA PRO A 107 8.48 12.43 5.05
C PRO A 107 9.43 11.58 4.18
N THR A 108 10.70 11.93 4.09
CA THR A 108 11.72 11.01 3.58
C THR A 108 11.89 9.80 4.51
N PHE A 109 12.54 8.73 4.05
CA PHE A 109 12.82 7.55 4.88
C PHE A 109 14.20 6.96 4.60
N THR A 110 14.83 6.36 5.62
CA THR A 110 16.21 5.87 5.55
C THR A 110 16.41 4.60 6.40
N THR A 111 17.65 4.15 6.51
CA THR A 111 18.07 2.99 7.31
C THR A 111 17.42 2.97 8.69
N GLY A 112 16.79 1.84 9.04
CA GLY A 112 16.11 1.62 10.31
C GLY A 112 14.62 1.97 10.31
N ASP A 113 14.14 2.72 9.31
CA ASP A 113 12.71 2.93 9.11
C ASP A 113 12.02 1.67 8.57
N THR A 114 10.75 1.52 8.90
CA THR A 114 9.83 0.54 8.28
C THR A 114 8.73 1.29 7.55
N ILE A 115 8.54 0.96 6.29
CA ILE A 115 7.50 1.56 5.45
C ILE A 115 6.45 0.51 5.12
N GLY A 116 5.21 0.76 5.51
CA GLY A 116 4.07 -0.06 5.13
C GLY A 116 3.43 0.43 3.84
N CYS A 117 2.83 -0.48 3.10
CA CYS A 117 1.99 -0.16 1.95
C CYS A 117 0.69 -0.95 2.05
N CYS A 118 -0.43 -0.24 2.02
CA CYS A 118 -1.78 -0.78 2.12
C CYS A 118 -2.52 -0.60 0.80
N LEU A 119 -3.12 -1.69 0.31
CA LEU A 119 -4.00 -1.72 -0.84
C LEU A 119 -5.40 -2.09 -0.37
N ASN A 120 -6.31 -1.11 -0.37
CA ASN A 120 -7.69 -1.29 0.02
C ASN A 120 -8.57 -1.41 -1.24
N PHE A 121 -8.99 -2.64 -1.53
CA PHE A 121 -9.80 -2.95 -2.71
C PHE A 121 -11.30 -2.70 -2.49
N ILE A 122 -11.75 -2.53 -1.24
CA ILE A 122 -13.13 -2.11 -0.91
C ILE A 122 -13.31 -0.65 -1.32
N ASN A 123 -12.48 0.24 -0.76
CA ASN A 123 -12.59 1.69 -0.97
C ASN A 123 -11.83 2.17 -2.22
N LYS A 124 -11.13 1.25 -2.91
CA LYS A 124 -10.26 1.55 -4.05
C LYS A 124 -9.22 2.63 -3.71
N THR A 125 -8.57 2.49 -2.57
CA THR A 125 -7.53 3.41 -2.10
C THR A 125 -6.21 2.69 -1.80
N ALA A 126 -5.12 3.44 -1.82
CA ALA A 126 -3.85 3.00 -1.26
C ALA A 126 -3.27 4.09 -0.34
N PHE A 127 -2.59 3.65 0.71
CA PHE A 127 -1.86 4.49 1.64
C PHE A 127 -0.58 3.81 2.10
N PHE A 128 0.32 4.60 2.68
CA PHE A 128 1.56 4.11 3.26
C PHE A 128 1.60 4.41 4.75
N THR A 129 2.46 3.68 5.45
CA THR A 129 2.76 3.93 6.85
C THR A 129 4.26 4.12 7.02
N LYS A 130 4.68 4.90 8.01
CA LYS A 130 6.08 4.98 8.44
C LYS A 130 6.17 4.66 9.92
N ASN A 131 6.94 3.63 10.26
CA ASN A 131 7.16 3.18 11.63
C ASN A 131 5.85 2.97 12.43
N GLY A 132 4.83 2.44 11.77
CA GLY A 132 3.52 2.20 12.37
C GLY A 132 2.59 3.42 12.44
N VAL A 133 2.91 4.52 11.76
CA VAL A 133 2.04 5.70 11.64
C VAL A 133 1.50 5.80 10.22
N ASN A 134 0.18 5.90 10.05
CA ASN A 134 -0.48 6.11 8.75
C ASN A 134 -0.16 7.51 8.20
N LEU A 135 0.24 7.59 6.92
CA LEU A 135 0.60 8.83 6.22
C LEU A 135 -0.55 9.44 5.40
N GLY A 136 -1.74 8.83 5.44
CA GLY A 136 -2.91 9.25 4.68
C GLY A 136 -2.98 8.65 3.27
N ILE A 137 -4.11 8.86 2.60
CA ILE A 137 -4.38 8.29 1.27
C ILE A 137 -3.44 8.89 0.22
N ALA A 138 -2.64 8.02 -0.41
CA ALA A 138 -1.75 8.39 -1.52
C ALA A 138 -2.43 8.29 -2.89
N LEU A 139 -3.34 7.31 -3.03
CA LEU A 139 -4.03 7.03 -4.29
C LEU A 139 -5.50 6.74 -4.05
N ARG A 140 -6.34 7.29 -4.93
CA ARG A 140 -7.75 6.92 -5.12
C ARG A 140 -7.93 6.25 -6.47
N ASP A 141 -9.05 5.57 -6.66
CA ASP A 141 -9.37 4.83 -7.89
C ASP A 141 -8.37 3.70 -8.19
N LEU A 142 -8.01 2.94 -7.14
CA LEU A 142 -7.10 1.80 -7.22
C LEU A 142 -7.55 0.80 -8.30
N LYS A 143 -6.62 0.44 -9.19
CA LYS A 143 -6.89 -0.55 -10.25
C LYS A 143 -7.03 -1.96 -9.70
N ASN A 144 -7.67 -2.83 -10.48
CA ASN A 144 -7.76 -4.24 -10.17
C ASN A 144 -6.48 -4.98 -10.59
N LYS A 145 -6.09 -6.01 -9.82
CA LYS A 145 -4.92 -6.87 -10.05
C LYS A 145 -3.59 -6.10 -10.02
N LEU A 146 -3.00 -6.01 -8.84
CA LEU A 146 -1.76 -5.27 -8.58
C LEU A 146 -0.71 -6.19 -7.97
N TYR A 147 0.55 -5.96 -8.31
CA TYR A 147 1.70 -6.58 -7.66
C TYR A 147 2.35 -5.57 -6.73
N PRO A 148 2.69 -5.93 -5.48
CA PRO A 148 3.70 -5.22 -4.72
C PRO A 148 4.99 -5.10 -5.53
N CYS A 149 5.66 -3.96 -5.44
CA CYS A 149 6.83 -3.64 -6.23
C CYS A 149 7.81 -2.75 -5.45
N ILE A 150 9.10 -3.03 -5.57
CA ILE A 150 10.18 -2.22 -5.00
C ILE A 150 11.17 -1.83 -6.08
N GLY A 151 11.58 -0.57 -6.08
CA GLY A 151 12.72 -0.08 -6.84
C GLY A 151 13.88 0.30 -5.93
N LEU A 152 15.11 0.00 -6.35
CA LEU A 152 16.34 0.38 -5.69
C LEU A 152 17.30 1.04 -6.68
N ARG A 153 17.91 2.15 -6.26
CA ARG A 153 19.17 2.71 -6.75
C ARG A 153 20.13 2.76 -5.55
N GLY A 154 20.84 1.66 -5.33
CA GLY A 154 21.58 1.42 -4.09
C GLY A 154 20.67 0.94 -2.95
N GLY A 155 21.28 0.67 -1.79
CA GLY A 155 20.58 0.24 -0.58
C GLY A 155 20.19 -1.24 -0.55
N SER A 156 19.48 -1.61 0.51
CA SER A 156 18.94 -2.95 0.72
C SER A 156 17.72 -2.91 1.63
N ILE A 157 16.78 -3.81 1.40
CA ILE A 157 15.51 -3.89 2.11
C ILE A 157 15.19 -5.34 2.52
N GLU A 158 14.34 -5.49 3.53
CA GLU A 158 13.72 -6.77 3.89
C GLU A 158 12.21 -6.56 4.00
N THR A 159 11.43 -7.42 3.35
CA THR A 159 9.98 -7.27 3.27
C THR A 159 9.25 -8.33 4.09
N ASN A 160 8.28 -7.87 4.85
CA ASN A 160 7.30 -8.66 5.55
C ASN A 160 5.98 -8.70 4.77
N PHE A 161 5.67 -9.83 4.13
CA PHE A 161 4.37 -10.09 3.52
C PHE A 161 3.33 -10.68 4.50
N GLY A 162 3.61 -10.67 5.81
CA GLY A 162 2.75 -11.23 6.86
C GLY A 162 3.41 -12.37 7.67
N HIS A 163 4.68 -12.68 7.41
CA HIS A 163 5.43 -13.72 8.12
C HIS A 163 5.83 -13.33 9.55
N LYS A 164 5.89 -12.02 9.84
CA LYS A 164 6.11 -11.45 11.18
C LYS A 164 5.02 -10.43 11.52
N LYS A 165 4.87 -10.12 12.81
CA LYS A 165 3.94 -9.07 13.27
C LYS A 165 4.32 -7.73 12.64
N PHE A 166 3.34 -7.03 12.07
CA PHE A 166 3.51 -5.67 11.55
C PHE A 166 3.76 -4.65 12.67
N LYS A 167 4.56 -3.62 12.38
CA LYS A 167 4.70 -2.44 13.26
C LYS A 167 3.41 -1.63 13.29
N TYR A 168 2.72 -1.56 12.16
CA TYR A 168 1.38 -1.00 12.10
C TYR A 168 0.41 -1.95 12.83
N ALA A 169 0.10 -1.60 14.08
CA ALA A 169 -0.78 -2.37 14.95
C ALA A 169 -2.26 -2.00 14.79
N ALA A 170 -2.52 -0.89 14.09
CA ALA A 170 -3.82 -0.31 13.88
C ALA A 170 -4.27 -0.63 12.45
N LEU A 171 -5.13 -1.62 12.25
CA LEU A 171 -6.25 -1.31 11.36
C LEU A 171 -7.22 -0.59 12.29
N THR A 172 -6.94 0.69 12.55
CA THR A 172 -7.83 1.52 13.37
C THR A 172 -9.17 1.66 12.65
N ASP A 173 -10.21 2.06 13.37
CA ASP A 173 -11.53 2.28 12.80
C ASP A 173 -11.51 3.18 11.54
N ASP A 174 -10.50 4.06 11.40
CA ASP A 174 -10.26 4.93 10.24
C ASP A 174 -9.67 4.21 9.00
N ASP A 175 -9.13 3.00 9.16
CA ASP A 175 -8.56 2.16 8.08
C ASP A 175 -9.52 1.07 7.60
N ILE A 176 -10.52 0.76 8.43
CA ILE A 176 -11.65 -0.11 8.15
C ILE A 176 -12.64 0.70 7.29
N SER A 177 -13.27 0.07 6.29
CA SER A 177 -14.26 0.77 5.45
C SER A 177 -15.28 1.52 6.32
N ASP A 178 -15.62 2.75 5.92
CA ASP A 178 -16.61 3.59 6.61
C ASP A 178 -17.91 2.82 6.89
N VAL A 179 -18.25 1.84 6.02
CA VAL A 179 -19.35 0.89 6.20
C VAL A 179 -19.17 0.05 7.47
N TYR A 180 -18.04 -0.64 7.61
CA TYR A 180 -17.77 -1.52 8.76
C TYR A 180 -17.58 -0.73 10.06
N ARG A 181 -17.01 0.48 10.00
CA ARG A 181 -16.93 1.39 11.14
C ARG A 181 -18.34 1.80 11.59
N ALA A 182 -19.19 2.19 10.65
CA ALA A 182 -20.55 2.58 10.93
C ALA A 182 -21.42 1.39 11.39
N GLU A 183 -21.22 0.19 10.85
CA GLU A 183 -21.81 -1.08 11.32
C GLU A 183 -21.38 -1.40 12.75
N THR A 184 -20.10 -1.23 13.07
CA THR A 184 -19.56 -1.48 14.41
C THR A 184 -20.16 -0.51 15.42
N TYR A 185 -20.23 0.79 15.11
CA TYR A 185 -20.89 1.76 15.97
C TYR A 185 -22.39 1.50 16.12
N PHE A 186 -23.06 1.05 15.05
CA PHE A 186 -24.46 0.64 15.11
C PHE A 186 -24.68 -0.55 16.06
N ILE A 187 -23.88 -1.61 15.94
CA ILE A 187 -23.95 -2.81 16.79
C ILE A 187 -23.63 -2.49 18.26
N LEU A 188 -22.72 -1.54 18.50
CA LEU A 188 -22.33 -1.09 19.83
C LEU A 188 -23.27 -0.03 20.44
N ASN A 189 -24.38 0.31 19.76
CA ASN A 189 -25.34 1.35 20.15
C ASN A 189 -24.72 2.76 20.33
N LYS A 190 -23.63 3.04 19.61
CA LYS A 190 -23.00 4.36 19.51
C LYS A 190 -23.62 5.15 18.36
N TYR A 191 -24.88 5.54 18.53
CA TYR A 191 -25.70 6.03 17.44
C TYR A 191 -25.29 7.41 16.92
N ASP A 192 -24.68 8.26 17.75
CA ASP A 192 -24.21 9.58 17.32
C ASP A 192 -22.99 9.47 16.39
N GLU A 193 -22.03 8.62 16.76
CA GLU A 193 -20.85 8.32 15.95
C GLU A 193 -21.22 7.54 14.68
N SER A 194 -22.14 6.58 14.78
CA SER A 194 -22.67 5.84 13.62
C SER A 194 -23.37 6.78 12.63
N HIS A 195 -24.14 7.76 13.12
CA HIS A 195 -24.85 8.72 12.27
C HIS A 195 -23.91 9.56 11.40
N GLU A 196 -22.81 10.04 11.97
CA GLU A 196 -21.83 10.85 11.23
C GLU A 196 -21.19 10.05 10.10
N GLU A 197 -20.80 8.81 10.38
CA GLU A 197 -20.16 7.92 9.40
C GLU A 197 -21.12 7.48 8.29
N VAL A 198 -22.35 7.08 8.63
CA VAL A 198 -23.41 6.79 7.65
C VAL A 198 -23.70 8.02 6.78
N SER A 199 -23.73 9.21 7.38
CA SER A 199 -23.96 10.46 6.63
C SER A 199 -22.82 10.77 5.66
N ASN A 200 -21.57 10.49 6.03
CA ASN A 200 -20.42 10.68 5.15
C ASN A 200 -20.41 9.65 4.02
N LEU A 201 -20.74 8.39 4.31
CA LEU A 201 -20.87 7.33 3.33
C LEU A 201 -21.95 7.64 2.28
N LEU A 202 -23.13 8.13 2.69
CA LEU A 202 -24.20 8.53 1.77
C LEU A 202 -23.89 9.77 0.93
N LYS A 203 -22.93 10.62 1.35
CA LYS A 203 -22.41 11.71 0.49
C LYS A 203 -21.49 11.18 -0.62
N ILE A 204 -20.89 10.01 -0.42
CA ILE A 204 -19.96 9.36 -1.36
C ILE A 204 -20.75 8.44 -2.31
N ASP A 205 -21.65 7.63 -1.76
CA ASP A 205 -22.54 6.72 -2.49
C ASP A 205 -23.95 6.80 -1.91
N GLU A 206 -24.80 7.61 -2.55
CA GLU A 206 -26.20 7.80 -2.17
C GLU A 206 -27.05 6.52 -2.33
N THR A 207 -26.54 5.50 -3.03
CA THR A 207 -27.26 4.26 -3.33
C THR A 207 -26.86 3.08 -2.44
N ASN A 208 -25.95 3.30 -1.48
CA ASN A 208 -25.49 2.26 -0.58
C ASN A 208 -26.65 1.71 0.27
N ALA A 209 -27.12 0.51 -0.07
CA ALA A 209 -28.34 -0.07 0.50
C ALA A 209 -28.27 -0.22 2.02
N TRP A 210 -27.11 -0.60 2.55
CA TRP A 210 -26.88 -0.71 3.98
C TRP A 210 -26.94 0.66 4.66
N ALA A 211 -26.26 1.67 4.10
CA ALA A 211 -26.22 3.01 4.69
C ALA A 211 -27.62 3.67 4.73
N VAL A 212 -28.43 3.44 3.69
CA VAL A 212 -29.83 3.89 3.64
C VAL A 212 -30.65 3.22 4.74
N GLU A 213 -30.51 1.91 4.93
CA GLU A 213 -31.22 1.16 5.96
C GLU A 213 -30.77 1.60 7.38
N ALA A 214 -29.46 1.67 7.61
CA ALA A 214 -28.87 2.09 8.88
C ALA A 214 -29.29 3.52 9.26
N SER A 215 -29.28 4.46 8.31
CA SER A 215 -29.73 5.84 8.52
C SER A 215 -31.17 5.90 9.03
N ASN A 216 -32.08 5.13 8.42
CA ASN A 216 -33.48 5.07 8.86
C ASN A 216 -33.62 4.50 10.28
N VAL A 217 -32.83 3.50 10.65
CA VAL A 217 -32.90 2.92 12.01
C VAL A 217 -32.32 3.88 13.05
N ILE A 218 -31.17 4.50 12.77
CA ILE A 218 -30.50 5.45 13.67
C ILE A 218 -31.40 6.67 13.97
N VAL A 219 -32.05 7.22 12.94
CA VAL A 219 -32.98 8.35 13.08
C VAL A 219 -34.17 8.00 13.98
N ASN A 220 -34.63 6.75 13.96
CA ASN A 220 -35.78 6.30 14.76
C ASN A 220 -35.43 5.94 16.22
N GLN A 221 -34.14 5.89 16.59
CA GLN A 221 -33.69 5.58 17.96
C GLN A 221 -33.15 6.77 18.76
N ARG A 222 -33.02 7.95 18.12
CA ARG A 222 -32.81 9.24 18.80
C ARG A 222 -34.13 9.83 19.28
#